data_AF-A0A932K3K8-F1
#
_entry.id   AF-A0A932K3K8-F1
#
_cell.length_a   1.000
_cell.length_b   1.000
_cell.length_c   1.000
_cell.angle_alpha   90.00
_cell.angle_beta   90.00
_cell.angle_gamma   90.00
#
_symmetry.space_group_name_H-M   'P 1'
#
loop_
_entity.id
_entity.type
_entity.pdbx_description
1 polymer ?
#
loop_
_entity_poly.entity_id
_entity_poly.type
_entity_poly.pdbx_seq_one_letter_code
_entity_poly.pdbx_strand_id
1 'polypeptide(L)'
;MASIARTYGLSWQTLAQVNRLAEPDRIEVGESILVPVPQGRERNGLPPSAMATRVSPDRSLRWPTEGMLSRGFGLRDGRFHGGIDIPAPKGTPIVAAADGLVIFSGRGPNGYGNTVMLDHEGGLVTVYAHNHRNAVRVGERVLRGQIVALIGETGRAWGTHLHFEVHHHGRLMDPLLWLP
;
A
#
# COMPACT_ATOMS: atom_id res chain seq x y z
N MET A 1 -16.16 -0.13 11.99
CA MET A 1 -15.60 1.23 11.76
C MET A 1 -14.85 1.83 12.97
N ALA A 2 -15.10 1.41 14.22
CA ALA A 2 -14.52 2.07 15.40
C ALA A 2 -13.07 1.68 15.78
N SER A 3 -12.50 0.58 15.26
CA SER A 3 -11.12 0.19 15.60
C SER A 3 -10.07 0.83 14.69
N ILE A 4 -10.40 1.14 13.43
CA ILE A 4 -9.46 1.75 12.47
C ILE A 4 -9.26 3.24 12.76
N ALA A 5 -10.31 3.94 13.21
CA ALA A 5 -10.26 5.38 13.53
C ALA A 5 -9.32 5.72 14.71
N ARG A 6 -9.16 4.80 15.67
CA ARG A 6 -8.41 5.07 16.90
C ARG A 6 -6.90 4.94 16.73
N THR A 7 -6.44 4.12 15.78
CA THR A 7 -5.01 3.91 15.49
C THR A 7 -4.38 5.12 14.79
N TYR A 8 -5.17 5.95 14.09
CA TYR A 8 -4.67 7.10 13.31
C TYR A 8 -5.05 8.47 13.89
N GLY A 9 -5.64 8.54 15.08
CA GLY A 9 -6.00 9.81 15.73
C GLY A 9 -7.06 10.64 14.99
N LEU A 10 -7.87 10.03 14.13
CA LEU A 10 -8.88 10.72 13.32
C LEU A 10 -10.28 10.14 13.57
N SER A 11 -11.26 11.01 13.81
CA SER A 11 -12.65 10.59 14.01
C SER A 11 -13.25 10.05 12.71
N TRP A 12 -14.11 9.03 12.80
CA TRP A 12 -14.80 8.44 11.64
C TRP A 12 -15.61 9.46 10.82
N GLN A 13 -16.05 10.55 11.46
CA GLN A 13 -16.73 11.68 10.83
C GLN A 13 -15.82 12.40 9.82
N THR A 14 -14.50 12.43 10.03
CA THR A 14 -13.53 13.06 9.14
C THR A 14 -13.25 12.23 7.87
N LEU A 15 -13.28 10.89 7.97
CA LEU A 15 -13.16 9.99 6.80
C LEU A 15 -14.42 9.99 5.93
N ALA A 16 -15.60 10.14 6.54
CA ALA A 16 -16.88 10.20 5.85
C ALA A 16 -17.17 11.59 5.24
N GLN A 17 -16.78 12.67 5.92
CA GLN A 17 -17.05 14.04 5.46
C GLN A 17 -16.13 14.49 4.32
N VAL A 18 -14.88 14.00 4.26
CA VAL A 18 -13.95 14.30 3.15
C VAL A 18 -14.35 13.58 1.85
N ASN A 19 -15.03 12.43 1.94
CA ASN A 19 -15.53 11.69 0.79
C ASN A 19 -17.03 11.92 0.50
N ARG A 20 -17.70 12.83 1.23
CA ARG A 20 -19.15 13.14 1.13
C ARG A 20 -20.07 11.91 0.97
N LEU A 21 -19.78 10.81 1.68
CA LEU A 21 -20.59 9.60 1.59
C LEU A 21 -21.83 9.74 2.48
N ALA A 22 -23.00 9.92 1.87
CA ALA A 22 -24.28 10.04 2.57
C ALA A 22 -24.80 8.70 3.11
N GLU A 23 -24.35 7.55 2.55
CA GLU A 23 -24.80 6.22 2.94
C GLU A 23 -23.62 5.22 2.97
N PRO A 24 -23.26 4.67 4.15
CA PRO A 24 -22.03 3.90 4.37
C PRO A 24 -22.02 2.46 3.80
N ASP A 25 -23.13 1.99 3.22
CA ASP A 25 -23.28 0.61 2.72
C ASP A 25 -23.36 0.51 1.19
N ARG A 26 -23.23 1.63 0.47
CA ARG A 26 -23.17 1.68 -0.99
C ARG A 26 -22.07 2.62 -1.47
N ILE A 27 -20.93 2.06 -1.85
CA ILE A 27 -19.92 2.78 -2.62
C ILE A 27 -20.24 2.54 -4.10
N GLU A 28 -20.67 3.57 -4.83
CA GLU A 28 -20.95 3.49 -6.27
C GLU A 28 -19.68 3.70 -7.11
N VAL A 29 -19.67 3.11 -8.30
CA VAL A 29 -18.49 3.02 -9.18
C VAL A 29 -18.15 4.38 -9.77
N GLY A 30 -16.99 4.93 -9.40
CA GLY A 30 -16.42 6.15 -10.00
C GLY A 30 -15.90 7.19 -9.01
N GLU A 31 -16.09 7.00 -7.71
CA GLU A 31 -15.69 7.98 -6.69
C GLU A 31 -14.25 7.74 -6.21
N SER A 32 -13.46 8.79 -6.17
CA SER A 32 -12.06 8.75 -5.73
C SER A 32 -12.01 8.81 -4.20
N ILE A 33 -11.44 7.80 -3.57
CA ILE A 33 -11.23 7.79 -2.12
C ILE A 33 -10.06 8.73 -1.80
N LEU A 34 -10.38 9.89 -1.24
CA LEU A 34 -9.41 10.79 -0.62
C LEU A 34 -9.18 10.32 0.82
N VAL A 35 -7.92 9.98 1.10
CA VAL A 35 -7.42 9.77 2.46
C VAL A 35 -6.87 11.12 2.95
N PRO A 36 -7.56 11.86 3.83
CA PRO A 36 -7.06 13.13 4.31
C PRO A 36 -5.92 12.90 5.31
N VAL A 37 -4.72 13.34 4.93
CA VAL A 37 -3.65 13.72 5.88
C VAL A 37 -4.06 15.02 6.59
N PRO A 38 -3.83 15.19 7.90
CA PRO A 38 -3.99 16.49 8.54
C PRO A 38 -2.99 17.47 7.93
N GLN A 39 -3.49 18.50 7.23
CA GLN A 39 -2.68 19.64 6.85
C GLN A 39 -2.37 20.49 8.07
N GLY A 40 -1.15 20.36 8.58
CA GLY A 40 -0.56 21.32 9.50
C GLY A 40 0.21 22.39 8.74
N ARG A 41 -0.46 23.53 8.49
CA ARG A 41 0.05 24.84 8.03
C ARG A 41 0.63 24.93 6.61
N GLU A 42 -0.20 25.44 5.71
CA GLU A 42 0.26 26.32 4.63
C GLU A 42 1.05 27.50 5.22
N ARG A 43 2.29 27.69 4.76
CA ARG A 43 2.84 29.00 4.43
C ARG A 43 3.68 28.91 3.16
N ASN A 44 3.15 29.56 2.12
CA ASN A 44 3.81 30.13 0.95
C ASN A 44 4.76 29.25 0.13
N GLY A 45 4.22 28.79 -1.00
CA GLY A 45 4.80 28.96 -2.33
C GLY A 45 6.22 28.44 -2.55
N LEU A 46 6.32 27.25 -3.16
CA LEU A 46 7.33 26.81 -4.14
C LEU A 46 6.91 25.41 -4.64
N PRO A 47 7.10 25.06 -5.93
CA PRO A 47 6.81 23.73 -6.43
C PRO A 47 7.83 22.73 -5.84
N PRO A 48 7.43 21.51 -5.44
CA PRO A 48 8.40 20.53 -4.93
C PRO A 48 9.19 19.93 -6.09
N SER A 49 10.16 20.70 -6.59
CA SER A 49 11.35 20.12 -7.22
C SER A 49 12.20 19.49 -6.11
N ALA A 50 12.29 18.17 -6.14
CA ALA A 50 13.40 17.38 -5.60
C ALA A 50 14.01 17.86 -4.26
N MET A 51 13.25 17.81 -3.16
CA MET A 51 13.88 17.54 -1.86
C MET A 51 14.06 16.03 -1.73
N ALA A 52 15.13 15.51 -2.33
CA ALA A 52 15.73 14.27 -1.89
C ALA A 52 16.29 14.52 -0.48
N THR A 53 15.44 14.44 0.55
CA THR A 53 15.91 14.08 1.88
C THR A 53 16.74 12.82 1.67
N ARG A 54 18.00 12.84 2.07
CA ARG A 54 18.86 11.64 2.07
C ARG A 54 18.26 10.66 3.07
N VAL A 55 17.23 9.93 2.64
CA VAL A 55 16.73 8.76 3.34
C VAL A 55 17.79 7.70 3.10
N SER A 56 18.62 7.46 4.11
CA SER A 56 19.54 6.34 4.11
C SER A 56 18.73 5.05 3.95
N PRO A 57 19.15 4.10 3.10
CA PRO A 57 18.44 2.84 2.97
C PRO A 57 18.35 2.12 4.32
N ASP A 58 17.14 1.78 4.76
CA ASP A 58 16.88 1.09 6.04
C ASP A 58 17.13 -0.43 5.91
N ARG A 59 16.95 -0.99 4.70
CA ARG A 59 17.20 -2.42 4.36
C ARG A 59 16.56 -3.42 5.35
N SER A 60 15.56 -2.98 6.11
CA SER A 60 14.89 -3.71 7.17
C SER A 60 13.88 -4.72 6.62
N LEU A 61 13.39 -4.50 5.40
CA LEU A 61 12.45 -5.38 4.73
C LEU A 61 13.19 -6.48 3.94
N ARG A 62 12.50 -7.60 3.69
CA ARG A 62 12.92 -8.59 2.67
C ARG A 62 12.13 -8.42 1.38
N TRP A 63 12.71 -8.87 0.27
CA TRP A 63 12.00 -9.05 -0.99
C TRP A 63 10.73 -9.89 -0.78
N PRO A 64 9.54 -9.39 -1.18
CA PRO A 64 8.26 -10.05 -0.91
C PRO A 64 7.97 -11.24 -1.84
N THR A 65 8.75 -11.38 -2.90
CA THR A 65 8.73 -12.51 -3.85
C THR A 65 10.10 -12.57 -4.54
N GLU A 66 10.40 -13.71 -5.16
CA GLU A 66 11.49 -13.81 -6.13
C GLU A 66 11.03 -13.25 -7.48
N GLY A 67 11.96 -12.64 -8.23
CA GLY A 67 11.70 -12.10 -9.57
C GLY A 67 12.58 -10.89 -9.89
N MET A 68 12.58 -10.48 -11.16
CA MET A 68 13.25 -9.25 -11.59
C MET A 68 12.32 -8.05 -11.49
N LEU A 69 12.85 -6.91 -11.04
CA LEU A 69 12.12 -5.65 -11.05
C LEU A 69 11.77 -5.25 -12.49
N SER A 70 10.49 -5.06 -12.78
CA SER A 70 10.03 -4.60 -14.11
C SER A 70 9.71 -3.12 -14.15
N ARG A 71 9.15 -2.58 -13.06
CA ARG A 71 8.78 -1.17 -12.95
C ARG A 71 9.15 -0.65 -11.56
N GLY A 72 9.86 0.46 -11.52
CA GLY A 72 10.26 1.14 -10.29
C GLY A 72 9.22 2.16 -9.80
N PHE A 73 9.47 2.67 -8.60
CA PHE A 73 8.72 3.77 -8.00
C PHE A 73 8.96 5.10 -8.72
N GLY A 74 7.95 5.97 -8.73
CA GLY A 74 8.10 7.36 -9.17
C GLY A 74 7.35 7.73 -10.45
N LEU A 75 7.60 8.95 -10.93
CA LEU A 75 6.94 9.50 -12.11
C LEU A 75 7.62 9.04 -13.39
N ARG A 76 6.87 8.41 -14.29
CA ARG A 76 7.34 8.06 -15.63
C ARG A 76 6.24 8.33 -16.66
N ASP A 77 6.59 9.01 -17.75
CA ASP A 77 5.68 9.34 -18.85
C ASP A 77 4.38 10.01 -18.37
N GLY A 78 4.50 10.92 -17.39
CA GLY A 78 3.37 11.65 -16.80
C GLY A 78 2.48 10.84 -15.86
N ARG A 79 2.79 9.55 -15.62
CA ARG A 79 2.04 8.69 -14.70
C ARG A 79 2.89 8.27 -13.52
N PHE A 80 2.43 8.60 -12.32
CA PHE A 80 3.10 8.22 -11.09
C PHE A 80 2.82 6.75 -10.75
N HIS A 81 3.89 6.03 -10.37
CA HIS A 81 3.83 4.64 -9.93
C HIS A 81 4.21 4.56 -8.44
N GLY A 82 3.26 4.09 -7.63
CA GLY A 82 3.33 4.16 -6.18
C GLY A 82 4.18 3.10 -5.48
N GLY A 83 4.76 2.18 -6.25
CA GLY A 83 5.50 1.05 -5.72
C GLY A 83 6.44 0.46 -6.76
N ILE A 84 6.71 -0.82 -6.60
CA ILE A 84 7.49 -1.61 -7.56
C ILE A 84 6.65 -2.77 -8.11
N ASP A 85 6.88 -3.11 -9.37
CA ASP A 85 6.24 -4.25 -10.02
C ASP A 85 7.24 -5.38 -10.25
N ILE A 86 6.93 -6.56 -9.71
CA ILE A 86 7.76 -7.76 -9.80
C ILE A 86 6.97 -8.85 -10.54
N PRO A 87 7.23 -9.09 -11.84
CA PRO A 87 6.53 -10.11 -12.61
C PRO A 87 6.92 -11.51 -12.13
N ALA A 88 5.92 -12.37 -12.01
CA ALA A 88 6.11 -13.78 -11.73
C ALA A 88 4.87 -14.57 -12.20
N PRO A 89 4.98 -15.90 -12.36
CA PRO A 89 3.82 -16.74 -12.68
C PRO A 89 2.69 -16.60 -11.67
N LYS A 90 1.46 -16.77 -12.15
CA LYS A 90 0.27 -16.74 -11.29
C LYS A 90 0.34 -17.87 -10.28
N GLY A 91 0.01 -17.58 -9.03
CA GLY A 91 0.13 -18.55 -7.93
C GLY A 91 1.49 -18.55 -7.24
N THR A 92 2.50 -17.81 -7.76
CA THR A 92 3.78 -17.64 -7.04
C THR A 92 3.53 -17.06 -5.64
N PRO A 93 4.13 -17.61 -4.58
CA PRO A 93 3.93 -17.11 -3.23
C PRO A 93 4.41 -15.66 -3.03
N ILE A 94 3.59 -14.85 -2.36
CA ILE A 94 3.95 -13.54 -1.83
C ILE A 94 4.09 -13.69 -0.33
N VAL A 95 5.21 -13.24 0.22
CA VAL A 95 5.51 -13.34 1.64
C VAL A 95 5.64 -11.98 2.32
N ALA A 96 5.38 -11.95 3.62
CA ALA A 96 5.53 -10.76 4.45
C ALA A 96 6.97 -10.25 4.44
N ALA A 97 7.13 -8.95 4.21
CA ALA A 97 8.44 -8.30 4.07
C ALA A 97 9.14 -8.14 5.43
N ALA A 98 8.35 -8.05 6.51
CA ALA A 98 8.76 -8.05 7.91
C ALA A 98 7.62 -8.65 8.76
N ASP A 99 7.87 -8.85 10.05
CA ASP A 99 6.83 -9.22 11.03
C ASP A 99 5.75 -8.12 11.05
N GLY A 100 4.48 -8.47 11.18
CA GLY A 100 3.43 -7.46 11.18
C GLY A 100 2.04 -7.95 11.51
N LEU A 101 1.11 -7.00 11.59
CA LEU A 101 -0.32 -7.20 11.77
C LEU A 101 -1.05 -6.96 10.45
N VAL A 102 -1.91 -7.89 10.04
CA VAL A 102 -2.77 -7.72 8.86
C VAL A 102 -3.84 -6.67 9.18
N ILE A 103 -3.69 -5.47 8.61
CA ILE A 103 -4.65 -4.37 8.77
C ILE A 103 -5.69 -4.31 7.64
N PHE A 104 -5.41 -4.97 6.51
CA PHE A 104 -6.35 -5.14 5.41
C PHE A 104 -6.12 -6.47 4.69
N SER A 105 -7.20 -7.17 4.32
CA SER A 105 -7.17 -8.32 3.41
C SER A 105 -8.52 -8.44 2.72
N GLY A 106 -8.56 -8.13 1.43
CA GLY A 106 -9.79 -8.15 0.64
C GLY A 106 -9.59 -7.55 -0.74
N ARG A 107 -10.69 -7.11 -1.39
CA ARG A 107 -10.62 -6.39 -2.67
C ARG A 107 -10.30 -4.91 -2.41
N GLY A 108 -9.09 -4.48 -2.78
CA GLY A 108 -8.61 -3.12 -2.67
C GLY A 108 -9.26 -2.16 -3.68
N PRO A 109 -9.26 -0.85 -3.36
CA PRO A 109 -9.86 0.18 -4.21
C PRO A 109 -9.01 0.47 -5.46
N ASN A 110 -9.53 1.31 -6.35
CA ASN A 110 -8.76 1.97 -7.42
C ASN A 110 -7.95 1.03 -8.35
N GLY A 111 -8.41 -0.22 -8.51
CA GLY A 111 -7.75 -1.19 -9.37
C GLY A 111 -6.69 -2.05 -8.70
N TYR A 112 -6.49 -1.98 -7.38
CA TYR A 112 -5.51 -2.82 -6.67
C TYR A 112 -5.87 -4.31 -6.67
N GLY A 113 -7.11 -4.67 -7.01
CA GLY A 113 -7.54 -6.07 -7.06
C GLY A 113 -7.62 -6.67 -5.67
N ASN A 114 -7.26 -7.93 -5.50
CA ASN A 114 -7.09 -8.50 -4.16
C ASN A 114 -5.80 -7.96 -3.55
N THR A 115 -5.89 -7.51 -2.31
CA THR A 115 -4.83 -6.74 -1.65
C THR A 115 -4.69 -7.18 -0.21
N VAL A 116 -3.45 -7.23 0.27
CA VAL A 116 -3.10 -7.36 1.69
C VAL A 116 -2.32 -6.11 2.10
N MET A 117 -2.59 -5.59 3.30
CA MET A 117 -1.77 -4.54 3.91
C MET A 117 -1.33 -4.98 5.29
N LEU A 118 -0.04 -4.82 5.58
CA LEU A 118 0.56 -5.19 6.85
C LEU A 118 1.10 -3.94 7.55
N ASP A 119 0.77 -3.78 8.83
CA ASP A 119 1.40 -2.81 9.73
C ASP A 119 2.57 -3.49 10.45
N HIS A 120 3.77 -2.92 10.29
CA HIS A 120 5.02 -3.42 10.86
C HIS A 120 5.42 -2.63 12.12
N GLU A 121 4.50 -1.85 12.69
CA GLU A 121 4.75 -0.90 13.77
C GLU A 121 5.61 0.29 13.29
N GLY A 122 5.80 1.29 14.16
CA GLY A 122 6.58 2.50 13.83
C GLY A 122 6.00 3.35 12.69
N GLY A 123 4.77 3.09 12.24
CA GLY A 123 4.16 3.77 11.10
C GLY A 123 4.61 3.24 9.74
N LEU A 124 5.25 2.06 9.69
CA LEU A 124 5.64 1.37 8.47
C LEU A 124 4.53 0.40 8.04
N VAL A 125 4.02 0.60 6.82
CA VAL A 125 2.99 -0.26 6.23
C VAL A 125 3.47 -0.75 4.87
N THR A 126 3.25 -2.03 4.58
CA THR A 126 3.48 -2.60 3.24
C THR A 126 2.16 -3.00 2.58
N VAL A 127 2.10 -2.85 1.26
CA VAL A 127 0.92 -3.19 0.45
C VAL A 127 1.30 -4.23 -0.59
N TYR A 128 0.49 -5.28 -0.72
CA TYR A 128 0.66 -6.38 -1.66
C TYR A 128 -0.59 -6.49 -2.52
N ALA A 129 -0.52 -6.07 -3.79
CA ALA A 129 -1.68 -5.91 -4.66
C ALA A 129 -1.63 -6.81 -5.91
N HIS A 130 -2.75 -6.82 -6.64
CA HIS A 130 -3.04 -7.66 -7.79
C HIS A 130 -3.05 -9.16 -7.49
N ASN A 131 -3.22 -9.54 -6.22
CA ASN A 131 -3.12 -10.93 -5.78
C ASN A 131 -4.14 -11.81 -6.51
N HIS A 132 -3.76 -13.03 -6.86
CA HIS A 132 -4.74 -14.03 -7.27
C HIS A 132 -5.63 -14.40 -6.08
N ARG A 133 -5.01 -14.57 -4.90
CA ARG A 133 -5.67 -14.94 -3.65
C ARG A 133 -4.92 -14.36 -2.46
N ASN A 134 -5.64 -13.87 -1.46
CA ASN A 134 -5.08 -13.54 -0.15
C ASN A 134 -5.08 -14.78 0.74
N ALA A 135 -3.98 -15.03 1.46
CA ALA A 135 -3.80 -16.20 2.33
C ALA A 135 -4.06 -15.89 3.82
N VAL A 136 -4.18 -14.61 4.18
CA VAL A 136 -4.31 -14.13 5.57
C VAL A 136 -5.56 -13.29 5.78
N ARG A 137 -5.98 -13.14 7.03
CA ARG A 137 -7.19 -12.36 7.42
C ARG A 137 -6.84 -11.15 8.29
N VAL A 138 -7.69 -10.13 8.25
CA VAL A 138 -7.54 -8.93 9.11
C VAL A 138 -7.46 -9.34 10.59
N GLY A 139 -6.50 -8.76 11.31
CA GLY A 139 -6.22 -9.05 12.72
C GLY A 139 -5.20 -10.17 12.96
N GLU A 140 -4.80 -10.90 11.92
CA GLU A 140 -3.77 -11.94 12.02
C GLU A 140 -2.38 -11.32 12.16
N ARG A 141 -1.53 -11.91 13.02
CA ARG A 141 -0.10 -11.60 13.08
C ARG A 141 0.65 -12.54 12.15
N VAL A 142 1.57 -11.97 11.37
CA VAL A 142 2.39 -12.70 10.40
C VAL A 142 3.86 -12.48 10.71
N LEU A 143 4.68 -13.50 10.45
CA LEU A 143 6.13 -13.41 10.57
C LEU A 143 6.77 -13.05 9.23
N ARG A 144 7.93 -12.39 9.26
CA ARG A 144 8.77 -12.13 8.10
C ARG A 144 9.01 -13.43 7.32
N GLY A 145 8.65 -13.43 6.03
CA GLY A 145 8.75 -14.61 5.17
C GLY A 145 7.54 -15.56 5.20
N GLN A 146 6.54 -15.32 6.04
CA GLN A 146 5.26 -16.04 5.99
C GLN A 146 4.49 -15.68 4.73
N ILE A 147 3.88 -16.67 4.07
CA ILE A 147 3.03 -16.46 2.89
C ILE A 147 1.78 -15.67 3.29
N VAL A 148 1.54 -14.55 2.62
CA VAL A 148 0.39 -13.66 2.85
C VAL A 148 -0.57 -13.59 1.67
N ALA A 149 -0.09 -13.89 0.47
CA ALA A 149 -0.90 -13.92 -0.74
C ALA A 149 -0.23 -14.76 -1.83
N LEU A 150 -0.93 -14.93 -2.96
CA LEU A 150 -0.41 -15.54 -4.17
C LEU A 150 -0.49 -14.52 -5.31
N ILE A 151 0.57 -14.41 -6.11
CA ILE A 151 0.66 -13.50 -7.26
C ILE A 151 -0.47 -13.77 -8.25
N GLY A 152 -1.01 -12.69 -8.82
CA GLY A 152 -2.04 -12.75 -9.83
C GLY A 152 -2.06 -11.53 -10.73
N GLU A 153 -3.27 -11.21 -11.18
CA GLU A 153 -3.55 -10.13 -12.15
C GLU A 153 -4.89 -9.46 -11.84
N THR A 154 -5.35 -9.53 -10.60
CA THR A 154 -6.69 -9.00 -10.24
C THR A 154 -6.69 -7.48 -10.22
N GLY A 155 -7.85 -6.87 -10.48
CA GLY A 155 -7.97 -5.41 -10.57
C GLY A 155 -7.50 -4.90 -11.92
N ARG A 156 -6.72 -3.81 -11.93
CA ARG A 156 -6.19 -3.16 -13.13
C ARG A 156 -4.71 -3.46 -13.29
N ALA A 157 -4.40 -4.72 -13.59
CA ALA A 157 -3.06 -5.21 -13.89
C ALA A 157 -2.87 -5.39 -15.41
N TRP A 158 -1.69 -5.08 -15.95
CA TRP A 158 -1.36 -5.30 -17.38
C TRP A 158 -0.73 -6.67 -17.66
N GLY A 159 -0.64 -7.52 -16.64
CA GLY A 159 -0.05 -8.83 -16.71
C GLY A 159 0.09 -9.40 -15.31
N THR A 160 0.55 -10.64 -15.19
CA THR A 160 0.73 -11.27 -13.89
C THR A 160 1.98 -10.72 -13.18
N HIS A 161 1.78 -10.06 -12.05
CA HIS A 161 2.86 -9.48 -11.24
C HIS A 161 2.40 -9.22 -9.81
N LEU A 162 3.37 -9.01 -8.91
CA LEU A 162 3.15 -8.35 -7.64
C LEU A 162 3.35 -6.84 -7.83
N HIS A 163 2.37 -6.04 -7.38
CA HIS A 163 2.58 -4.62 -7.10
C HIS A 163 2.81 -4.44 -5.59
N PHE A 164 3.99 -3.93 -5.23
CA PHE A 164 4.44 -3.79 -3.85
C PHE A 164 4.71 -2.33 -3.49
N GLU A 165 4.09 -1.85 -2.43
CA GLU A 165 4.31 -0.49 -1.91
C GLU A 165 4.84 -0.50 -0.48
N VAL A 166 5.54 0.57 -0.14
CA VAL A 166 5.96 0.89 1.22
C VAL A 166 5.42 2.28 1.58
N HIS A 167 4.78 2.36 2.73
CA HIS A 167 4.30 3.60 3.32
C HIS A 167 5.00 3.80 4.66
N HIS A 168 5.54 4.98 4.92
CA HIS A 168 6.16 5.33 6.19
C HIS A 168 5.57 6.66 6.71
N HIS A 169 4.98 6.63 7.90
CA HIS A 169 4.23 7.74 8.50
C HIS A 169 3.20 8.36 7.54
N GLY A 170 2.43 7.50 6.86
CA GLY A 170 1.35 7.93 5.94
C GLY A 170 1.83 8.50 4.61
N ARG A 171 3.13 8.41 4.31
CA ARG A 171 3.71 8.83 3.03
C ARG A 171 4.21 7.64 2.25
N LEU A 172 3.97 7.66 0.95
CA LEU A 172 4.47 6.65 0.03
C LEU A 172 5.98 6.81 -0.16
N MET A 173 6.70 5.69 -0.07
CA MET A 173 8.15 5.62 -0.16
C MET A 173 8.56 4.77 -1.35
N ASP A 174 9.75 5.02 -1.90
CA ASP A 174 10.37 4.08 -2.83
C ASP A 174 10.72 2.78 -2.09
N PRO A 175 10.10 1.63 -2.44
CA PRO A 175 10.39 0.36 -1.79
C PRO A 175 11.85 -0.07 -1.88
N LEU A 176 12.60 0.38 -2.91
CA LEU A 176 14.00 0.02 -3.09
C LEU A 176 14.92 0.64 -2.01
N LEU A 177 14.45 1.64 -1.26
CA LEU A 177 15.17 2.17 -0.10
C LEU A 177 15.02 1.29 1.17
N TRP A 178 14.06 0.38 1.18
CA TRP A 178 13.74 -0.47 2.34
C TRP A 178 14.13 -1.93 2.13
N LEU A 179 14.32 -2.33 0.87
CA LEU A 179 14.70 -3.68 0.47
C LEU A 179 16.23 -3.87 0.47
N PRO A 180 16.74 -5.10 0.60
CA PRO A 180 18.16 -5.43 0.51
C PRO A 180 18.68 -5.35 -0.92
#